data_AF-A0A1I1LCA1-F1
#
_entry.id   AF-A0A1I1LCA1-F1
#
_cell.length_a   1.000
_cell.length_b   1.000
_cell.length_c   1.000
_cell.angle_alpha   90.00
_cell.angle_beta   90.00
_cell.angle_gamma   90.00
#
_symmetry.space_group_name_H-M   'P 1'
#
loop_
_entity.id
_entity.type
_entity.pdbx_description
1 polymer ?
#
loop_
_entity_poly.entity_id
_entity_poly.type
_entity_poly.pdbx_seq_one_letter_code
_entity_poly.pdbx_strand_id
1 'polypeptide(L)'
;MKRLIIASALFIAATPLLAANPPSAGCAAQRARIEAQLQRAQAEGNQQQLAGLRRALRANETHCSDASLAAERQRAIQKATKKVAEREKELAQAQRKGDPDQIAKRQAKLDEARRDLAEAEQPLLP
;
A
#
# COMPACT_ATOMS: atom_id res chain seq x y z
N MET A 1 61.54 -45.07 6.33
CA MET A 1 60.45 -44.86 5.34
C MET A 1 59.14 -44.66 6.09
N LYS A 2 58.63 -43.43 6.20
CA LYS A 2 57.35 -43.15 6.87
C LYS A 2 56.49 -42.35 5.89
N ARG A 3 55.39 -42.96 5.46
CA ARG A 3 54.52 -42.52 4.37
C ARG A 3 53.71 -41.30 4.83
N LEU A 4 53.77 -40.23 4.04
CA LEU A 4 52.88 -39.07 4.13
C LEU A 4 51.45 -39.52 3.83
N ILE A 5 50.52 -39.20 4.74
CA ILE A 5 49.07 -39.30 4.49
C ILE A 5 48.57 -37.86 4.34
N ILE A 6 48.27 -37.46 3.10
CA ILE A 6 47.62 -36.20 2.76
C ILE A 6 46.12 -36.47 2.79
N ALA A 7 45.44 -36.09 3.87
CA ALA A 7 43.98 -36.09 3.94
C ALA A 7 43.45 -34.82 3.25
N SER A 8 42.99 -34.95 2.01
CA SER A 8 42.30 -33.89 1.28
C SER A 8 40.88 -33.76 1.82
N ALA A 9 40.63 -32.71 2.62
CA ALA A 9 39.30 -32.37 3.09
C ALA A 9 38.56 -31.58 2.00
N LEU A 10 37.62 -32.23 1.32
CA LEU A 10 36.74 -31.63 0.34
C LEU A 10 35.72 -30.73 1.06
N PHE A 11 35.95 -29.41 1.02
CA PHE A 11 35.06 -28.41 1.59
C PHE A 11 33.85 -28.23 0.67
N ILE A 12 32.74 -28.91 0.97
CA ILE A 12 31.47 -28.69 0.28
C ILE A 12 30.89 -27.38 0.80
N ALA A 13 31.09 -26.29 0.06
CA ALA A 13 30.42 -25.03 0.30
C ALA A 13 28.92 -25.21 -0.04
N ALA A 14 28.09 -25.43 0.98
CA ALA A 14 26.65 -25.34 0.84
C ALA A 14 26.28 -23.88 0.57
N THR A 15 26.05 -23.54 -0.70
CA THR A 15 25.47 -22.24 -1.06
C THR A 15 24.01 -22.23 -0.64
N PRO A 16 23.56 -21.25 0.18
CA PRO A 16 22.14 -21.13 0.46
C PRO A 16 21.45 -20.68 -0.82
N LEU A 17 20.64 -21.55 -1.43
CA LEU A 17 19.64 -21.11 -2.40
C LEU A 17 18.71 -20.16 -1.66
N LEU A 18 18.69 -18.88 -2.05
CA LEU A 18 17.61 -17.98 -1.66
C LEU A 18 16.30 -18.52 -2.27
N ALA A 19 15.52 -19.21 -1.44
CA ALA A 19 14.16 -19.57 -1.80
C ALA A 19 13.31 -18.29 -1.85
N ALA A 20 12.93 -17.86 -3.06
CA ALA A 20 11.88 -16.87 -3.21
C ALA A 20 10.56 -17.53 -2.79
N ASN A 21 10.07 -17.20 -1.59
CA ASN A 21 8.73 -17.61 -1.18
C ASN A 21 7.72 -17.00 -2.16
N PRO A 22 6.69 -17.75 -2.58
CA PRO A 22 5.64 -17.19 -3.42
C PRO A 22 5.00 -15.98 -2.71
N PRO A 23 4.61 -14.93 -3.46
CA PRO A 23 3.97 -13.76 -2.86
C PRO A 23 2.69 -14.16 -2.12
N SER A 24 2.41 -13.51 -0.99
CA SER A 24 1.15 -13.74 -0.28
C SER A 24 -0.05 -13.36 -1.14
N ALA A 25 -1.22 -13.93 -0.85
CA ALA A 25 -2.46 -13.60 -1.56
C ALA A 25 -2.73 -12.09 -1.56
N GLY A 26 -2.52 -11.41 -0.43
CA GLY A 26 -2.65 -9.95 -0.32
C GLY A 26 -1.67 -9.19 -1.23
N CYS A 27 -0.42 -9.65 -1.35
CA CYS A 27 0.54 -9.05 -2.25
C CYS A 27 0.17 -9.25 -3.72
N ALA A 28 -0.32 -10.44 -4.09
CA ALA A 28 -0.84 -10.71 -5.42
C ALA A 28 -2.08 -9.86 -5.75
N ALA A 29 -2.99 -9.69 -4.80
CA ALA A 29 -4.15 -8.80 -4.95
C ALA A 29 -3.72 -7.33 -5.12
N GLN A 30 -2.75 -6.85 -4.33
CA GLN A 30 -2.23 -5.48 -4.47
C GLN A 30 -1.56 -5.28 -5.84
N ARG A 31 -0.77 -6.25 -6.30
CA ARG A 31 -0.19 -6.26 -7.65
C ARG A 31 -1.25 -6.12 -8.74
N ALA A 32 -2.28 -6.97 -8.71
CA ALA A 32 -3.37 -6.95 -9.67
C ALA A 32 -4.11 -5.60 -9.70
N ARG A 33 -4.30 -4.98 -8.52
CA ARG A 33 -4.88 -3.62 -8.43
C ARG A 33 -3.99 -2.57 -9.10
N ILE A 34 -2.66 -2.62 -8.91
CA ILE A 34 -1.71 -1.71 -9.55
C ILE A 34 -1.70 -1.92 -11.08
N GLU A 35 -1.72 -3.17 -11.54
CA GLU A 35 -1.77 -3.50 -12.98
C GLU A 35 -3.06 -3.01 -13.63
N ALA A 36 -4.21 -3.16 -12.98
CA ALA A 36 -5.47 -2.58 -13.46
C ALA A 36 -5.44 -1.05 -13.52
N GLN A 37 -4.80 -0.40 -12.54
CA GLN A 37 -4.58 1.06 -12.58
C GLN A 37 -3.64 1.47 -13.72
N LEU A 38 -2.61 0.67 -14.03
CA LEU A 38 -1.72 0.92 -15.17
C LEU A 38 -2.48 0.89 -16.49
N GLN A 39 -3.35 -0.11 -16.69
CA GLN A 39 -4.17 -0.20 -17.90
C GLN A 39 -5.08 1.03 -18.06
N ARG A 40 -5.73 1.49 -16.98
CA ARG A 40 -6.54 2.70 -17.01
C ARG A 40 -5.71 3.96 -17.31
N ALA A 41 -4.60 4.15 -16.60
CA ALA A 41 -3.72 5.30 -16.81
C ALA A 41 -3.11 5.33 -18.23
N GLN A 42 -2.90 4.16 -18.84
CA GLN A 42 -2.47 4.03 -20.23
C GLN A 42 -3.55 4.47 -21.21
N ALA A 43 -4.80 4.06 -21.00
CA ALA A 43 -5.93 4.47 -21.81
C ALA A 43 -6.20 5.98 -21.71
N GLU A 44 -5.98 6.58 -20.54
CA GLU A 44 -6.14 8.02 -20.29
C GLU A 44 -4.94 8.86 -20.77
N GLY A 45 -3.83 8.24 -21.18
CA GLY A 45 -2.61 8.94 -21.60
C GLY A 45 -1.88 9.67 -20.46
N ASN A 46 -2.17 9.35 -19.20
CA ASN A 46 -1.59 10.04 -18.03
C ASN A 46 -0.18 9.53 -17.71
N GLN A 47 0.83 10.10 -18.35
CA GLN A 47 2.24 9.69 -18.22
C GLN A 47 2.79 9.80 -16.79
N GLN A 48 2.36 10.80 -16.02
CA GLN A 48 2.79 10.97 -14.63
C GLN A 48 2.26 9.83 -13.75
N GLN A 49 0.99 9.51 -13.90
CA GLN A 49 0.36 8.39 -13.19
C GLN A 49 0.99 7.05 -13.58
N LEU A 50 1.26 6.83 -14.88
CA LEU A 50 1.95 5.65 -15.37
C LEU A 50 3.34 5.47 -14.71
N ALA A 51 4.13 6.54 -14.64
CA ALA A 51 5.46 6.49 -14.01
C ALA A 51 5.38 6.15 -12.51
N GLY A 52 4.41 6.74 -11.80
CA GLY A 52 4.14 6.43 -10.40
C GLY A 52 3.73 4.97 -10.18
N LEU A 53 2.77 4.48 -10.97
CA LEU A 53 2.27 3.11 -10.89
C LEU A 53 3.34 2.07 -11.24
N ARG A 54 4.22 2.34 -12.21
CA ARG A 54 5.37 1.45 -12.51
C ARG A 54 6.36 1.37 -11.35
N ARG A 55 6.55 2.46 -10.61
CA ARG A 55 7.38 2.44 -9.39
C ARG A 55 6.69 1.64 -8.29
N ALA A 56 5.38 1.81 -8.11
CA ALA A 56 4.58 1.07 -7.14
C ALA A 56 4.60 -0.45 -7.43
N LEU A 57 4.48 -0.84 -8.71
CA LEU A 57 4.55 -2.24 -9.13
C LEU A 57 5.90 -2.87 -8.74
N ARG A 58 7.02 -2.20 -9.04
CA ARG A 58 8.35 -2.69 -8.65
C ARG A 58 8.50 -2.79 -7.13
N ALA A 59 8.02 -1.79 -6.39
CA ALA A 59 8.08 -1.82 -4.93
C ALA A 59 7.23 -2.97 -4.34
N ASN A 60 6.08 -3.28 -4.93
CA ASN A 60 5.28 -4.42 -4.52
C ASN A 60 6.01 -5.75 -4.80
N GLU A 61 6.65 -5.89 -5.97
CA GLU A 61 7.45 -7.08 -6.31
C GLU A 61 8.66 -7.29 -5.40
N THR A 62 9.28 -6.23 -4.87
CA THR A 62 10.50 -6.34 -4.05
C THR A 62 10.27 -6.26 -2.54
N HIS A 63 9.21 -5.60 -2.08
CA HIS A 63 9.04 -5.25 -0.66
C HIS A 63 7.68 -5.63 -0.09
N CYS A 64 6.74 -6.13 -0.90
CA CYS A 64 5.44 -6.51 -0.37
C CYS A 64 5.56 -7.68 0.60
N SER A 65 4.89 -7.50 1.73
CA SER A 65 4.69 -8.48 2.78
C SER A 65 3.38 -8.17 3.50
N ASP A 66 2.79 -9.16 4.17
CA ASP A 66 1.56 -8.95 4.94
C ASP A 66 1.75 -7.87 6.04
N ALA A 67 2.95 -7.81 6.64
CA ALA A 67 3.32 -6.76 7.59
C ALA A 67 3.34 -5.36 6.94
N SER A 68 3.88 -5.24 5.73
CA SER A 68 3.88 -3.97 5.00
C SER A 68 2.45 -3.54 4.63
N LEU A 69 1.60 -4.46 4.18
CA LEU A 69 0.19 -4.18 3.86
C LEU A 69 -0.59 -3.73 5.09
N ALA A 70 -0.39 -4.39 6.23
CA ALA A 70 -0.99 -3.99 7.50
C ALA A 70 -0.52 -2.59 7.93
N ALA A 71 0.77 -2.29 7.78
CA ALA A 71 1.32 -0.97 8.10
C ALA A 71 0.79 0.13 7.16
N GLU A 72 0.68 -0.13 5.86
CA GLU A 72 0.07 0.78 4.89
C GLU A 72 -1.38 1.07 5.25
N ARG A 73 -2.15 0.04 5.59
CA ARG A 73 -3.54 0.19 6.03
C ARG A 73 -3.65 1.01 7.31
N GLN A 74 -2.81 0.76 8.31
CA GLN A 74 -2.82 1.54 9.55
C GLN A 74 -2.52 3.02 9.28
N ARG A 75 -1.59 3.32 8.36
CA ARG A 75 -1.31 4.69 7.92
C ARG A 75 -2.51 5.31 7.19
N ALA A 76 -3.19 4.53 6.34
CA ALA A 76 -4.41 4.98 5.65
C ALA A 76 -5.52 5.34 6.64
N ILE A 77 -5.78 4.47 7.63
CA ILE A 77 -6.74 4.72 8.71
C ILE A 77 -6.37 6.00 9.45
N GLN A 78 -5.14 6.13 9.94
CA GLN A 78 -4.70 7.33 10.67
C GLN A 78 -4.88 8.61 9.84
N LYS A 79 -4.58 8.57 8.55
CA LYS A 79 -4.77 9.71 7.65
C LYS A 79 -6.26 10.03 7.45
N ALA A 80 -7.10 9.01 7.25
CA ALA A 80 -8.54 9.18 7.09
C ALA A 80 -9.20 9.70 8.37
N THR A 81 -8.82 9.18 9.54
CA THR A 81 -9.27 9.68 10.84
C THR A 81 -8.93 11.16 11.03
N LYS A 82 -7.70 11.57 10.70
CA LYS A 82 -7.31 12.99 10.72
C LYS A 82 -8.16 13.83 9.77
N LYS A 83 -8.39 13.35 8.54
CA LYS A 83 -9.24 14.02 7.55
C LYS A 83 -10.68 14.19 8.06
N VAL A 84 -11.25 13.18 8.70
CA VAL A 84 -12.59 13.28 9.34
C VAL A 84 -12.60 14.38 10.38
N ALA A 85 -11.64 14.36 11.32
CA ALA A 85 -11.57 15.38 12.38
C ALA A 85 -11.38 16.81 11.83
N GLU A 86 -10.58 16.97 10.77
CA GLU A 86 -10.44 18.26 10.07
C GLU A 86 -11.76 18.71 9.44
N ARG A 87 -12.48 17.81 8.75
CA ARG A 87 -13.75 18.12 8.10
C ARG A 87 -14.86 18.45 9.08
N GLU A 88 -14.90 17.79 10.24
CA GLU A 88 -15.82 18.13 11.33
C GLU A 88 -15.58 19.56 11.84
N LYS A 89 -14.31 19.97 12.00
CA LYS A 89 -13.97 21.34 12.37
C LYS A 89 -14.38 22.36 11.30
N GLU A 90 -14.15 22.06 10.03
CA GLU A 90 -14.56 22.91 8.91
C GLU A 90 -16.08 23.08 8.84
N LEU A 91 -16.83 21.99 9.04
CA LEU A 91 -18.29 22.02 9.09
C LEU A 91 -18.80 22.87 10.26
N ALA A 92 -18.25 22.65 11.47
CA ALA A 92 -18.62 23.44 12.64
C ALA A 92 -18.34 24.95 12.43
N GLN A 93 -17.25 25.30 11.72
CA GLN A 93 -16.97 26.69 11.36
C GLN A 93 -17.99 27.24 10.34
N ALA A 94 -18.41 26.46 9.35
CA ALA A 94 -19.43 26.85 8.40
C ALA A 94 -20.80 27.05 9.08
N GLN A 95 -21.17 26.16 10.01
CA GLN A 95 -22.39 26.27 10.82
C GLN A 95 -22.43 27.56 11.64
N ARG A 96 -21.31 27.95 12.27
CA ARG A 96 -21.20 29.23 12.99
C ARG A 96 -21.35 30.46 12.11
N LYS A 97 -20.95 30.37 10.83
CA LYS A 97 -21.08 31.46 9.86
C LYS A 97 -22.49 31.55 9.24
N GLY A 98 -23.25 30.47 9.27
CA GLY A 98 -24.65 30.43 8.83
C GLY A 98 -24.87 30.43 7.31
N ASP A 99 -23.83 30.18 6.51
CA ASP A 99 -23.94 30.08 5.05
C ASP A 99 -24.43 28.67 4.65
N PRO A 100 -25.68 28.53 4.14
CA PRO A 100 -26.28 27.22 3.87
C PRO A 100 -25.56 26.44 2.77
N ASP A 101 -25.08 27.12 1.72
CA ASP A 101 -24.37 26.47 0.61
C ASP A 101 -23.02 25.92 1.10
N GLN A 102 -22.33 26.70 1.94
CA GLN A 102 -21.06 26.27 2.51
C GLN A 102 -21.25 25.15 3.54
N ILE A 103 -22.32 25.17 4.32
CA ILE A 103 -22.67 24.07 5.24
C ILE A 103 -22.91 22.79 4.44
N ALA A 104 -23.75 22.83 3.39
CA ALA A 104 -24.03 21.67 2.55
C ALA A 104 -22.75 21.11 1.90
N LYS A 105 -21.90 21.99 1.35
CA LYS A 105 -20.61 21.60 0.77
C LYS A 105 -19.66 20.97 1.78
N ARG A 106 -19.62 21.46 3.02
CA ARG A 106 -18.76 20.89 4.08
C ARG A 106 -19.30 19.58 4.62
N GLN A 107 -20.61 19.43 4.72
CA GLN A 107 -21.26 18.17 5.08
C GLN A 107 -20.90 17.09 4.06
N ALA A 108 -21.06 17.37 2.76
CA ALA A 108 -20.72 16.41 1.70
C ALA A 108 -19.25 15.93 1.77
N LYS A 109 -18.31 16.84 2.06
CA LYS A 109 -16.89 16.48 2.24
C LYS A 109 -16.61 15.70 3.52
N LEU A 110 -17.38 15.95 4.59
CA LEU A 110 -17.29 15.16 5.81
C LEU A 110 -17.80 13.74 5.55
N ASP A 111 -18.91 13.59 4.84
CA ASP A 111 -19.46 12.29 4.47
C ASP A 111 -18.49 11.52 3.57
N GLU A 112 -17.82 12.20 2.62
CA GLU A 112 -16.73 11.61 1.84
C GLU A 112 -15.58 11.12 2.73
N ALA A 113 -15.08 11.96 3.65
CA ALA A 113 -14.00 11.55 4.55
C ALA A 113 -14.39 10.37 5.45
N ARG A 114 -15.66 10.28 5.87
CA ARG A 114 -16.19 9.15 6.65
C ARG A 114 -16.26 7.87 5.81
N ARG A 115 -16.63 7.97 4.53
CA ARG A 115 -16.58 6.83 3.60
C ARG A 115 -15.13 6.35 3.38
N ASP A 116 -14.20 7.28 3.16
CA ASP A 116 -12.78 6.94 3.01
C ASP A 116 -12.22 6.23 4.26
N LEU A 117 -12.62 6.68 5.46
CA LEU A 117 -12.25 6.03 6.72
C LEU A 117 -12.84 4.62 6.80
N ALA A 118 -14.13 4.46 6.52
CA ALA A 118 -14.79 3.16 6.52
C ALA A 118 -14.15 2.18 5.53
N GLU A 119 -13.75 2.66 4.34
CA GLU A 119 -13.02 1.86 3.34
C GLU A 119 -11.63 1.45 3.86
N ALA A 120 -10.88 2.38 4.46
CA ALA A 120 -9.57 2.08 5.06
C ALA A 120 -9.68 1.08 6.23
N GLU A 121 -10.80 1.08 6.94
CA GLU A 121 -11.13 0.16 8.03
C GLU A 121 -11.69 -1.20 7.54
N GLN A 122 -11.86 -1.42 6.24
CA GLN A 122 -12.19 -2.76 5.74
C GLN A 122 -10.99 -3.70 5.87
N PRO A 123 -11.19 -4.98 6.22
CA PRO A 123 -10.11 -5.96 6.23
C PRO A 123 -9.45 -6.07 4.85
N LEU A 124 -8.16 -6.39 4.83
CA LEU A 124 -7.51 -6.82 3.59
C LEU A 124 -8.12 -8.16 3.21
N LEU A 125 -9.00 -8.16 2.21
CA LEU A 125 -9.51 -9.40 1.63
C LEU A 125 -8.36 -10.09 0.89
N PRO A 126 -8.15 -11.40 1.10
CA PRO A 126 -7.21 -12.19 0.31
C PRO A 126 -7.63 -12.28 -1.16
#